data_AF-A0A9D1YWF8-F1
#
_entry.id   AF-A0A9D1YWF8-F1
#
_cell.length_a   1.000
_cell.length_b   1.000
_cell.length_c   1.000
_cell.angle_alpha   90.00
_cell.angle_beta   90.00
_cell.angle_gamma   90.00
#
_symmetry.space_group_name_H-M   'P 1'
#
loop_
_entity.id
_entity.type
_entity.pdbx_description
1 polymer ?
#
loop_
_entity_poly.entity_id
_entity_poly.type
_entity_poly.pdbx_seq_one_letter_code
_entity_poly.pdbx_strand_id
1 'polypeptide(L)'
;GSRPTAHYPWRSLLDRGVCVAFGSDAPVEPADPFRGIHAAVTRQRVDGEPHGGREPEERITLTEALRAYSLAPARAAGLAEHTGRLKSGRLADFITVDQDPYEIPEADLWRIRTEATIVGGQIVFHR
;
A
#
# COMPACT_ATOMS: atom_id res chain seq x y z
N GLY A 1 9.64 -27.70 17.19
CA GLY A 1 10.68 -26.71 16.82
C GLY A 1 10.02 -25.37 16.64
N SER A 2 10.45 -24.36 17.38
CA SER A 2 9.89 -23.01 17.34
C SER A 2 10.28 -22.34 16.01
N ARG A 3 9.35 -22.29 15.05
CA ARG A 3 9.48 -21.28 13.99
C ARG A 3 9.34 -19.92 14.68
N PRO A 4 10.33 -19.02 14.62
CA PRO A 4 10.10 -17.66 15.06
C PRO A 4 8.89 -17.11 14.29
N THR A 5 7.95 -16.50 15.00
CA THR A 5 6.78 -15.87 14.39
C THR A 5 7.26 -14.71 13.55
N ALA A 6 7.08 -14.81 12.23
CA ALA A 6 7.40 -13.71 11.33
C ALA A 6 6.57 -12.47 11.70
N HIS A 7 7.22 -11.32 11.75
CA HIS A 7 6.55 -10.07 12.04
C HIS A 7 5.95 -9.53 10.74
N TYR A 8 4.62 -9.60 10.64
CA TYR A 8 3.88 -9.26 9.43
C TYR A 8 4.15 -10.20 8.23
N PRO A 9 3.61 -11.44 8.26
CA PRO A 9 3.85 -12.47 7.25
C PRO A 9 3.02 -12.26 5.96
N TRP A 10 3.20 -11.11 5.30
CA TRP A 10 2.34 -10.69 4.20
C TRP A 10 2.43 -11.62 2.98
N ARG A 11 3.63 -11.99 2.52
CA ARG A 11 3.82 -12.91 1.39
C ARG A 11 3.20 -14.27 1.71
N SER A 12 3.51 -14.80 2.89
CA SER A 12 2.97 -16.07 3.38
C SER A 12 1.42 -16.08 3.44
N LEU A 13 0.80 -14.97 3.80
CA LEU A 13 -0.66 -14.82 3.81
C LEU A 13 -1.24 -14.72 2.40
N LEU A 14 -0.62 -13.92 1.52
CA LEU A 14 -1.04 -13.80 0.12
C LEU A 14 -0.95 -15.12 -0.63
N ASP A 15 0.10 -15.91 -0.41
CA ASP A 15 0.28 -17.24 -1.00
C ASP A 15 -0.81 -18.23 -0.59
N ARG A 16 -1.44 -18.00 0.56
CA ARG A 16 -2.58 -18.77 1.07
C ARG A 16 -3.94 -18.22 0.62
N GLY A 17 -3.95 -17.21 -0.25
CA GLY A 17 -5.17 -16.58 -0.75
C GLY A 17 -5.86 -15.68 0.28
N VAL A 18 -5.19 -15.31 1.38
CA VAL A 18 -5.76 -14.43 2.40
C VAL A 18 -5.85 -13.00 1.85
N CYS A 19 -6.98 -12.34 2.10
CA CYS A 19 -7.13 -10.92 1.79
C CYS A 19 -6.35 -10.09 2.81
N VAL A 20 -5.16 -9.62 2.42
CA VAL A 20 -4.32 -8.74 3.24
C VAL A 20 -4.73 -7.28 2.99
N ALA A 21 -5.34 -6.65 3.99
CA ALA A 21 -5.71 -5.23 3.98
C ALA A 21 -4.77 -4.43 4.89
N PHE A 22 -4.21 -3.35 4.35
CA PHE A 22 -3.33 -2.45 5.08
C PHE A 22 -4.09 -1.23 5.61
N GLY A 23 -3.53 -0.66 6.67
CA GLY A 23 -3.88 0.62 7.25
C GLY A 23 -2.61 1.30 7.74
N SER A 24 -2.66 2.62 7.95
CA SER A 24 -1.51 3.36 8.48
C SER A 24 -1.33 3.21 9.98
N ASP A 25 -2.39 2.93 10.75
CA ASP A 25 -2.43 3.10 12.21
C ASP A 25 -2.26 4.57 12.65
N ALA A 26 -2.66 5.51 11.79
CA ALA A 26 -2.69 6.93 12.15
C ALA A 26 -3.65 7.18 13.33
N PRO A 27 -3.29 8.07 14.28
CA PRO A 27 -2.17 9.01 14.22
C PRO A 27 -0.85 8.50 14.81
N VAL A 28 -0.75 7.22 15.20
CA VAL A 28 0.49 6.64 15.76
C VAL A 28 1.62 6.69 14.73
N GLU A 29 1.29 6.36 13.48
CA GLU A 29 2.18 6.42 12.32
C GLU A 29 1.68 7.47 11.29
N PRO A 30 2.55 7.92 10.37
CA PRO A 30 2.16 8.82 9.30
C PRO A 30 1.00 8.26 8.46
N ALA A 31 0.02 9.09 8.15
CA ALA A 31 -1.14 8.70 7.34
C ALA A 31 -0.81 8.41 5.87
N ASP A 32 0.39 8.79 5.41
CA ASP A 32 0.83 8.62 4.02
C ASP A 32 1.03 7.13 3.65
N PRO A 33 0.20 6.57 2.76
CA PRO A 33 0.27 5.15 2.40
C PRO A 33 1.57 4.80 1.68
N PHE A 34 2.25 5.75 1.03
CA PHE A 34 3.50 5.46 0.30
C PHE A 34 4.64 5.02 1.22
N ARG A 35 4.61 5.43 2.50
CA ARG A 35 5.54 4.92 3.52
C ARG A 35 5.29 3.44 3.83
N GLY A 36 4.02 3.06 3.97
CA GLY A 36 3.64 1.68 4.18
C GLY A 36 3.89 0.80 2.95
N ILE A 37 3.64 1.32 1.75
CA ILE A 37 3.96 0.66 0.48
C ILE A 37 5.48 0.43 0.38
N HIS A 38 6.29 1.46 0.64
CA HIS A 38 7.74 1.33 0.70
C HIS A 38 8.17 0.22 1.67
N ALA A 39 7.65 0.22 2.90
CA ALA A 39 7.97 -0.80 3.90
C ALA A 39 7.51 -2.20 3.46
N ALA A 40 6.39 -2.31 2.74
CA ALA A 40 5.87 -3.58 2.25
C ALA A 40 6.74 -4.21 1.15
N VAL A 41 7.25 -3.37 0.25
CA VAL A 41 8.04 -3.79 -0.91
C VAL A 41 9.51 -4.01 -0.53
N THR A 42 10.09 -3.09 0.24
CA THR A 42 11.52 -3.14 0.57
C THR A 42 11.81 -3.90 1.87
N ARG A 43 10.84 -3.97 2.79
CA ARG A 43 11.04 -4.37 4.19
C ARG A 43 12.09 -3.53 4.92
N GLN A 44 12.29 -2.29 4.47
CA GLN A 44 13.23 -1.33 5.02
C GLN A 44 12.50 -0.10 5.55
N ARG A 45 13.16 0.60 6.47
CA ARG A 45 12.85 1.97 6.84
C ARG A 45 13.27 2.92 5.71
N VAL A 46 12.80 4.16 5.77
CA VAL A 46 13.11 5.20 4.77
C VAL A 46 14.60 5.59 4.72
N ASP A 47 15.38 5.22 5.74
CA ASP A 47 16.85 5.36 5.77
C ASP A 47 17.58 4.17 5.12
N GLY A 48 16.85 3.17 4.61
CA GLY A 48 17.40 1.99 3.96
C GLY A 48 17.76 0.84 4.92
N GLU A 49 17.55 1.01 6.22
CA GLU A 49 17.89 -0.03 7.22
C GLU A 49 16.67 -0.90 7.60
N PRO A 50 16.87 -2.17 7.97
CA PRO A 50 18.13 -2.91 7.88
C PRO A 50 18.53 -3.19 6.42
N HIS A 51 19.82 -3.20 6.12
CA HIS A 51 20.28 -3.61 4.79
C HIS A 51 19.73 -4.98 4.38
N GLY A 52 19.18 -5.08 3.17
CA GLY A 52 18.53 -6.30 2.68
C GLY A 52 17.08 -6.50 3.16
N GLY A 53 16.57 -5.62 4.04
CA GLY A 53 15.20 -5.68 4.56
C GLY A 53 15.02 -6.69 5.68
N ARG A 54 14.05 -6.43 6.57
CA ARG A 54 13.70 -7.32 7.67
C ARG A 54 12.76 -8.42 7.19
N GLU A 55 13.13 -9.69 7.34
CA GLU A 55 12.36 -10.84 6.83
C GLU A 55 12.04 -10.65 5.33
N PRO A 56 13.09 -10.58 4.48
CA PRO A 56 12.93 -10.25 3.06
C PRO A 56 12.05 -11.25 2.29
N GLU A 57 11.92 -12.48 2.77
CA GLU A 57 10.99 -13.48 2.26
C GLU A 57 9.52 -13.09 2.38
N GLU A 58 9.19 -12.14 3.27
CA GLU A 58 7.83 -11.61 3.46
C GLU A 58 7.56 -10.33 2.63
N ARG A 59 8.48 -9.95 1.74
CA ARG A 59 8.27 -8.89 0.75
C ARG A 59 7.08 -9.22 -0.16
N ILE A 60 6.34 -8.19 -0.53
CA ILE A 60 5.28 -8.28 -1.53
C ILE A 60 5.59 -7.34 -2.68
N THR A 61 5.05 -7.64 -3.86
CA THR A 61 5.24 -6.79 -5.04
C THR A 61 4.56 -5.43 -4.85
N LEU A 62 5.02 -4.41 -5.58
CA LEU A 62 4.37 -3.09 -5.61
C LEU A 62 2.86 -3.20 -5.93
N THR A 63 2.48 -4.02 -6.90
CA THR A 63 1.08 -4.23 -7.25
C THR A 63 0.27 -4.85 -6.11
N GLU A 64 0.84 -5.80 -5.37
CA GLU A 64 0.20 -6.37 -4.18
C GLU A 64 0.07 -5.35 -3.06
N ALA A 65 1.09 -4.53 -2.81
CA ALA A 65 1.04 -3.45 -1.83
C ALA A 65 -0.02 -2.38 -2.18
N LEU A 66 -0.09 -1.95 -3.45
CA LEU A 66 -1.13 -1.03 -3.92
C LEU A 66 -2.52 -1.63 -3.75
N ARG A 67 -2.71 -2.92 -4.03
CA ARG A 67 -3.99 -3.62 -3.79
C ARG A 67 -4.30 -3.72 -2.29
N ALA A 68 -3.30 -3.93 -1.44
CA ALA A 68 -3.45 -4.00 0.00
C ALA A 68 -3.89 -2.65 0.61
N TYR A 69 -3.59 -1.52 -0.04
CA TYR A 69 -4.07 -0.18 0.36
C TYR A 69 -5.34 0.30 -0.37
N SER A 70 -5.82 -0.40 -1.40
CA SER A 70 -6.97 0.03 -2.22
C SER A 70 -8.11 -0.97 -2.20
N LEU A 71 -7.99 -2.06 -2.95
CA LEU A 71 -9.05 -3.04 -3.12
C LEU A 71 -9.27 -3.91 -1.87
N ALA A 72 -8.20 -4.28 -1.16
CA ALA A 72 -8.32 -5.17 -0.01
C ALA A 72 -9.08 -4.54 1.18
N PRO A 73 -8.82 -3.28 1.58
CA PRO A 73 -9.63 -2.61 2.59
C PRO A 73 -11.09 -2.43 2.14
N ALA A 74 -11.32 -2.09 0.87
CA ALA A 74 -12.68 -2.02 0.32
C ALA A 74 -13.41 -3.37 0.39
N ARG A 75 -12.71 -4.50 0.16
CA ARG A 75 -13.26 -5.85 0.35
C ARG A 75 -13.57 -6.14 1.81
N ALA A 76 -12.62 -5.86 2.71
CA ALA A 76 -12.80 -6.07 4.14
C ALA A 76 -13.99 -5.27 4.71
N ALA A 77 -14.25 -4.08 4.16
CA ALA A 77 -15.37 -3.21 4.51
C ALA A 77 -16.69 -3.53 3.77
N GLY A 78 -16.72 -4.51 2.86
CA GLY A 78 -17.92 -4.81 2.05
C GLY A 78 -18.25 -3.77 0.97
N LEU A 79 -17.30 -2.90 0.61
CA LEU A 79 -17.45 -1.79 -0.34
C LEU A 79 -16.79 -2.05 -1.71
N ALA A 80 -16.27 -3.25 -1.94
CA ALA A 80 -15.49 -3.57 -3.14
C ALA A 80 -16.24 -3.47 -4.46
N GLU A 81 -17.58 -3.41 -4.47
CA GLU A 81 -18.37 -3.14 -5.67
C GLU A 81 -18.42 -1.64 -6.03
N HIS A 82 -18.20 -0.77 -5.04
CA HIS A 82 -18.34 0.69 -5.19
C HIS A 82 -17.00 1.41 -5.28
N THR A 83 -15.95 0.94 -4.60
CA THR A 83 -14.65 1.63 -4.51
C THR A 83 -13.45 0.66 -4.47
N GLY A 84 -12.24 1.20 -4.31
CA GLY A 84 -10.99 0.46 -4.19
C GLY A 84 -10.38 -0.01 -5.51
N ARG A 85 -11.00 0.33 -6.66
CA ARG A 85 -10.45 0.07 -8.00
C ARG A 85 -10.99 1.06 -9.01
N LEU A 86 -10.12 1.56 -9.89
CA LEU A 86 -10.52 2.32 -11.08
C LEU A 86 -11.18 1.39 -12.08
N LYS A 87 -12.51 1.47 -12.18
CA LYS A 87 -13.34 0.70 -13.11
C LYS A 87 -14.64 1.47 -13.36
N SER A 88 -15.12 1.45 -14.59
CA SER A 88 -16.43 2.03 -14.93
C SER A 88 -17.55 1.46 -14.04
N GLY A 89 -18.48 2.32 -13.64
CA GLY A 89 -19.57 2.00 -12.72
C GLY A 89 -19.22 2.09 -11.23
N ARG A 90 -17.99 2.48 -10.87
CA ARG A 90 -17.56 2.72 -9.49
C ARG A 90 -17.43 4.20 -9.17
N LEU A 91 -17.33 4.53 -7.89
CA LEU A 91 -17.03 5.89 -7.45
C LEU A 91 -15.72 6.36 -8.08
N ALA A 92 -15.72 7.59 -8.57
CA ALA A 92 -14.53 8.26 -9.07
C ALA A 92 -13.69 8.79 -7.88
N ASP A 93 -13.23 7.86 -7.05
CA ASP A 93 -12.37 8.10 -5.89
C ASP A 93 -10.95 7.68 -6.25
N PHE A 94 -10.07 8.65 -6.45
CA PHE A 94 -8.68 8.38 -6.83
C PHE A 94 -7.77 9.55 -6.50
N ILE A 95 -6.47 9.27 -6.54
CA ILE A 95 -5.42 10.28 -6.41
C ILE A 95 -4.62 10.35 -7.71
N THR A 96 -4.05 11.51 -7.97
CA THR A 96 -2.93 11.66 -8.89
C THR A 96 -1.65 11.82 -8.08
N VAL A 97 -0.53 11.37 -8.64
CA VAL A 97 0.77 11.36 -7.98
C VAL A 97 1.82 12.03 -8.86
N ASP A 98 2.87 12.56 -8.24
CA ASP A 98 3.94 13.29 -8.93
C ASP A 98 4.94 12.40 -9.67
N GLN A 99 4.91 11.09 -9.43
CA GLN A 99 5.83 10.09 -9.97
C GLN A 99 5.10 8.79 -10.28
N ASP A 100 5.49 8.10 -11.35
CA ASP A 100 5.02 6.73 -11.59
C ASP A 100 5.72 5.75 -10.63
N PRO A 101 4.99 5.07 -9.72
CA PRO A 101 5.60 4.13 -8.78
C PRO A 101 6.28 2.93 -9.47
N TYR A 102 5.98 2.64 -10.74
CA TYR A 102 6.61 1.56 -11.50
C TYR A 102 7.90 1.97 -12.22
N GLU A 103 8.18 3.27 -12.32
CA GLU A 103 9.34 3.81 -13.05
C GLU A 103 10.43 4.36 -12.12
N ILE A 104 10.22 4.33 -10.80
CA ILE A 104 11.19 4.77 -9.79
C ILE A 104 11.76 3.59 -9.00
N PRO A 105 12.95 3.74 -8.39
CA PRO A 105 13.49 2.73 -7.48
C PRO A 105 12.54 2.47 -6.30
N GLU A 106 12.44 1.21 -5.86
CA GLU A 106 11.58 0.83 -4.72
C GLU A 106 11.94 1.61 -3.43
N ALA A 107 13.22 1.93 -3.25
CA ALA A 107 13.73 2.73 -2.13
C ALA A 107 13.20 4.18 -2.11
N ASP A 108 12.69 4.68 -3.24
CA ASP A 108 12.14 6.03 -3.37
C ASP A 108 10.61 6.07 -3.35
N LEU A 109 9.93 4.91 -3.25
CA LEU A 109 8.45 4.84 -3.18
C LEU A 109 7.86 5.75 -2.10
N TRP A 110 8.51 5.87 -0.94
CA TRP A 110 8.04 6.72 0.17
C TRP A 110 8.09 8.22 -0.13
N ARG A 111 8.77 8.63 -1.20
CA ARG A 111 8.89 10.03 -1.63
C ARG A 111 7.77 10.45 -2.57
N ILE A 112 6.95 9.50 -3.06
CA ILE A 112 5.82 9.81 -3.93
C ILE A 112 4.87 10.74 -3.18
N ARG A 113 4.38 11.76 -3.87
CA ARG A 113 3.43 12.71 -3.30
C ARG A 113 2.13 12.70 -4.07
N THR A 114 1.03 12.77 -3.34
CA THR A 114 -0.28 13.06 -3.90
C THR A 114 -0.32 14.51 -4.41
N GLU A 115 -0.62 14.67 -5.69
CA GLU A 115 -0.79 15.97 -6.36
C GLU A 115 -2.25 16.46 -6.25
N ALA A 116 -3.20 15.56 -6.46
CA ALA A 116 -4.62 15.84 -6.28
C ALA A 116 -5.38 14.64 -5.70
N THR A 117 -6.45 14.94 -4.97
CA THR A 117 -7.41 13.93 -4.46
C THR A 117 -8.78 14.22 -5.06
N ILE A 118 -9.37 13.20 -5.67
CA ILE A 118 -10.69 13.24 -6.26
C ILE A 118 -11.59 12.31 -5.45
N VAL A 119 -12.76 12.82 -5.03
CA VAL A 119 -13.78 12.06 -4.30
C VAL A 119 -15.12 12.27 -4.99
N GLY A 120 -15.78 11.19 -5.40
CA GLY A 120 -17.04 11.25 -6.16
C GLY A 120 -16.91 12.05 -7.47
N GLY A 121 -15.72 12.10 -8.07
CA GLY A 121 -15.45 12.89 -9.27
C GLY A 121 -15.23 14.37 -9.04
N GLN A 122 -15.18 14.84 -7.78
CA GLN A 122 -14.86 16.22 -7.42
C GLN A 122 -13.44 16.31 -6.88
N ILE A 123 -12.66 17.29 -7.36
CA ILE A 123 -11.34 17.59 -6.80
C ILE A 123 -11.54 18.21 -5.41
N VAL A 124 -11.14 17.49 -4.36
CA VAL A 124 -11.27 17.95 -2.97
C VAL A 124 -9.94 18.44 -2.40
N PHE A 125 -8.83 18.11 -3.05
CA PHE A 125 -7.50 18.56 -2.72
C PHE A 125 -6.67 18.69 -4.00
N HIS A 126 -5.85 19.72 -4.07
CA HIS A 126 -4.83 19.94 -5.10
C HIS A 126 -3.68 20.72 -4.45
N ARG A 127 -2.44 20.38 -4.79
CA ARG A 127 -1.25 21.08 -4.26
C ARG A 127 -0.89 22.33 -5.05
#